data_AF-A0A6J5AUH8-F1
#
_entry.id   AF-A0A6J5AUH8-F1
#
_cell.length_a   1.000
_cell.length_b   1.000
_cell.length_c   1.000
_cell.angle_alpha   90.00
_cell.angle_beta   90.00
_cell.angle_gamma   90.00
#
_symmetry.space_group_name_H-M   'P 1'
#
loop_
_entity.id
_entity.type
_entity.pdbx_description
1 polymer ?
#
loop_
_entity_poly.entity_id
_entity_poly.type
_entity_poly.pdbx_seq_one_letter_code
_entity_poly.pdbx_strand_id
1 'polypeptide(L)'
;MDIRIDEGLRAYIDPLTDDEREALERSLLAEGCRDALVLWGDLLIDGHNRYALCRKHGIPFETRQNTSFKSMDDVHLWMIENHLGRRSVSDFQRGVLALRKKEILQSRSVPPWEDDGSTPPPEPPPIPPAAAFSRQALAREARISSNTLGQIERIQKAAAPELVRAVKDGAISINAAAAVATLPQERQAAAVAGGRKELQQAAREVRQAKAPPPKEAVPDIPIENIADLPAEVARLRELLARLTDERDQLKKKVMHLTVALAEARNASAGGGDD
;
A
#
# COMPACT_ATOMS: atom_id res chain seq x y z
N MET A 1 -38.66 -2.15 -15.79
CA MET A 1 -37.35 -2.77 -16.08
C MET A 1 -36.96 -3.59 -14.88
N ASP A 2 -36.64 -4.86 -15.07
CA ASP A 2 -36.12 -5.70 -13.98
C ASP A 2 -34.61 -5.47 -13.88
N ILE A 3 -34.12 -5.14 -12.68
CA ILE A 3 -32.71 -4.83 -12.44
C ILE A 3 -32.15 -5.95 -11.57
N ARG A 4 -31.19 -6.69 -12.11
CA ARG A 4 -30.50 -7.78 -11.42
C ARG A 4 -29.43 -7.21 -10.49
N ILE A 5 -29.45 -7.64 -9.24
CA ILE A 5 -28.42 -7.35 -8.25
C ILE A 5 -27.48 -8.56 -8.17
N ASP A 6 -26.19 -8.31 -8.35
CA ASP A 6 -25.15 -9.28 -8.04
C ASP A 6 -24.58 -8.99 -6.65
N GLU A 7 -24.65 -9.98 -5.76
CA GLU A 7 -24.21 -9.84 -4.37
C GLU A 7 -22.69 -9.66 -4.25
N GLY A 8 -21.92 -10.24 -5.16
CA GLY A 8 -20.48 -10.04 -5.25
C GLY A 8 -20.14 -8.60 -5.58
N LEU A 9 -20.81 -8.02 -6.57
CA LEU A 9 -20.66 -6.60 -6.93
C LEU A 9 -21.13 -5.66 -5.82
N ARG A 10 -22.26 -5.98 -5.18
CA ARG A 10 -22.78 -5.18 -4.06
C ARG A 10 -21.81 -5.14 -2.88
N ALA A 11 -21.17 -6.28 -2.56
CA ALA A 11 -20.19 -6.39 -1.48
C ALA A 11 -18.76 -6.00 -1.88
N TYR A 12 -18.52 -5.70 -3.17
CA TYR A 12 -17.19 -5.45 -3.69
C TYR A 12 -16.55 -4.19 -3.07
N ILE A 13 -17.36 -3.15 -2.88
CA ILE A 13 -16.96 -1.93 -2.18
C ILE A 13 -17.53 -1.98 -0.77
N ASP A 14 -16.76 -1.52 0.22
CA ASP A 14 -17.22 -1.43 1.60
C ASP A 14 -18.57 -0.68 1.66
N PRO A 15 -19.56 -1.22 2.40
CA PRO A 15 -20.87 -0.60 2.50
C PRO A 15 -20.78 0.75 3.21
N LEU A 16 -21.79 1.59 2.99
CA LEU A 16 -21.97 2.82 3.76
C LEU A 16 -22.15 2.47 5.23
N THR A 17 -21.58 3.31 6.10
CA THR A 17 -21.94 3.32 7.52
C THR A 17 -23.42 3.67 7.69
N ASP A 18 -23.99 3.36 8.85
CA ASP A 18 -25.39 3.67 9.13
C ASP A 18 -25.66 5.19 8.99
N ASP A 19 -24.78 6.03 9.52
CA ASP A 19 -24.87 7.49 9.42
C ASP A 19 -24.83 7.97 7.96
N GLU A 20 -23.94 7.41 7.14
CA GLU A 20 -23.86 7.75 5.70
C GLU A 20 -25.09 7.29 4.94
N ARG A 21 -25.63 6.11 5.27
CA ARG A 21 -26.85 5.59 4.66
C ARG A 21 -28.05 6.46 5.04
N GLU A 22 -28.17 6.87 6.29
CA GLU A 22 -29.23 7.79 6.73
C GLU A 22 -29.12 9.16 6.07
N ALA A 23 -27.90 9.69 5.93
CA ALA A 23 -27.67 10.94 5.22
C ALA A 23 -28.08 10.84 3.75
N LEU A 24 -27.77 9.72 3.08
CA LEU A 24 -28.23 9.43 1.73
C LEU A 24 -29.75 9.33 1.65
N GLU A 25 -30.39 8.62 2.58
CA GLU A 25 -31.85 8.46 2.64
C GLU A 25 -32.56 9.82 2.79
N ARG A 26 -32.06 10.69 3.68
CA ARG A 26 -32.57 12.06 3.83
C ARG A 26 -32.44 12.88 2.54
N SER A 27 -31.28 12.82 1.86
CA SER A 27 -31.08 13.54 0.60
C SER A 27 -32.01 13.03 -0.51
N LEU A 28 -32.19 11.71 -0.62
CA LEU A 28 -33.09 11.11 -1.61
C LEU A 28 -34.56 11.50 -1.37
N LEU A 29 -35.00 11.54 -0.12
CA LEU A 29 -36.36 11.96 0.23
C LEU A 29 -36.61 13.45 -0.04
N ALA A 30 -35.60 14.30 0.16
CA ALA A 30 -35.71 15.74 -0.03
C ALA A 30 -35.59 16.18 -1.50
N GLU A 31 -34.68 15.56 -2.26
CA GLU A 31 -34.28 16.03 -3.59
C GLU A 31 -34.54 15.01 -4.71
N GLY A 32 -34.95 13.78 -4.37
CA GLY A 32 -35.08 12.68 -5.33
C GLY A 32 -33.73 12.06 -5.73
N CYS A 33 -33.79 11.08 -6.62
CA CYS A 33 -32.59 10.39 -7.13
C CYS A 33 -31.96 11.16 -8.29
N ARG A 34 -31.15 12.16 -7.99
CA ARG A 34 -30.50 13.04 -8.98
C ARG A 34 -29.51 12.30 -9.88
N ASP A 35 -28.64 11.48 -9.28
CA ASP A 35 -27.62 10.74 -10.00
C ASP A 35 -28.23 9.44 -10.55
N ALA A 36 -28.03 9.19 -11.84
CA ALA A 36 -28.47 7.95 -12.48
C ALA A 36 -27.78 6.71 -11.88
N LEU A 37 -28.49 5.59 -11.86
CA LEU A 37 -27.94 4.27 -11.57
C LEU A 37 -27.17 3.76 -12.79
N VAL A 38 -26.02 3.11 -12.59
CA VAL A 38 -25.22 2.60 -13.71
C VAL A 38 -25.50 1.12 -13.91
N LEU A 39 -25.88 0.75 -15.14
CA LEU A 39 -26.22 -0.61 -15.52
C LEU A 39 -25.28 -1.15 -16.62
N TRP A 40 -25.12 -2.47 -16.65
CA TRP A 40 -24.58 -3.22 -17.77
C TRP A 40 -25.60 -4.28 -18.20
N GLY A 41 -26.39 -3.96 -19.22
CA GLY A 41 -27.57 -4.76 -19.54
C GLY A 41 -28.63 -4.65 -18.45
N ASP A 42 -28.96 -5.76 -17.81
CA ASP A 42 -29.87 -5.84 -16.65
C ASP A 42 -29.14 -5.75 -15.30
N LEU A 43 -27.81 -5.81 -15.29
CA LEU A 43 -27.00 -5.87 -14.07
C LEU A 43 -26.74 -4.48 -13.48
N LEU A 44 -26.99 -4.32 -12.18
CA LEU A 44 -26.64 -3.10 -11.43
C LEU A 44 -25.14 -3.05 -11.12
N ILE A 45 -24.47 -1.99 -11.59
CA ILE A 45 -23.02 -1.78 -11.43
C ILE A 45 -22.72 -0.74 -10.34
N ASP A 46 -23.38 0.41 -10.37
CA ASP A 46 -23.24 1.46 -9.35
C ASP A 46 -24.60 2.04 -8.96
N GLY A 47 -24.71 2.40 -7.69
CA GLY A 47 -25.93 2.93 -7.11
C GLY A 47 -26.73 1.90 -6.32
N HIS A 48 -26.13 0.79 -5.86
CA HIS A 48 -26.78 -0.23 -5.02
C HIS A 48 -27.59 0.36 -3.84
N ASN A 49 -26.99 1.26 -3.05
CA ASN A 49 -27.67 1.92 -1.93
C ASN A 49 -28.81 2.84 -2.41
N ARG A 50 -28.58 3.59 -3.49
CA ARG A 50 -29.60 4.47 -4.10
C ARG A 50 -30.78 3.64 -4.62
N TYR A 51 -30.52 2.56 -5.35
CA TYR A 51 -31.54 1.66 -5.86
C TYR A 51 -32.41 1.07 -4.74
N ALA A 52 -31.79 0.55 -3.68
CA ALA A 52 -32.52 0.00 -2.53
C ALA A 52 -33.44 1.03 -1.85
N LEU A 53 -32.92 2.25 -1.61
CA LEU A 53 -33.68 3.33 -0.99
C LEU A 53 -34.78 3.87 -1.91
N CYS A 54 -34.50 4.07 -3.19
CA CYS A 54 -35.50 4.52 -4.15
C CYS A 54 -36.63 3.51 -4.32
N ARG A 55 -36.33 2.21 -4.34
CA ARG A 55 -37.34 1.14 -4.35
C ARG A 55 -38.17 1.12 -3.07
N LYS A 56 -37.54 1.29 -1.91
CA LYS A 56 -38.21 1.35 -0.60
C LYS A 56 -39.22 2.50 -0.51
N HIS A 57 -38.85 3.68 -1.03
CA HIS A 57 -39.65 4.91 -0.91
C HIS A 57 -40.48 5.26 -2.13
N GLY A 58 -40.44 4.44 -3.19
CA GLY A 58 -41.14 4.73 -4.45
C GLY A 58 -40.59 5.98 -5.18
N ILE A 59 -39.32 6.32 -4.97
CA ILE A 59 -38.68 7.48 -5.58
C ILE A 59 -38.30 7.14 -7.02
N PRO A 60 -38.72 7.94 -8.03
CA PRO A 60 -38.28 7.76 -9.41
C PRO A 60 -36.75 7.89 -9.53
N PHE A 61 -36.15 7.08 -10.39
CA PHE A 61 -34.72 7.13 -10.66
C PHE A 61 -34.44 6.92 -12.14
N GLU A 62 -33.34 7.51 -12.60
CA GLU A 62 -32.83 7.31 -13.95
C GLU A 62 -31.78 6.20 -13.97
N THR A 63 -31.62 5.57 -15.14
CA THR A 63 -30.60 4.54 -15.37
C THR A 63 -29.75 4.92 -16.57
N ARG A 64 -28.43 4.76 -16.45
CA ARG A 64 -27.47 4.95 -17.52
C ARG A 64 -26.81 3.61 -17.86
N GLN A 65 -26.86 3.22 -19.12
CA GLN A 65 -26.12 2.06 -19.61
C GLN A 65 -24.64 2.41 -19.81
N ASN A 66 -23.77 1.52 -19.36
CA ASN A 66 -22.36 1.54 -19.69
C ASN A 66 -22.04 0.39 -20.64
N THR A 67 -21.75 0.72 -21.89
CA THR A 67 -21.49 -0.24 -22.97
C THR A 67 -20.00 -0.52 -23.18
N SER A 68 -19.11 0.09 -22.38
CA SER A 68 -17.65 -0.10 -22.55
C SER A 68 -17.12 -1.40 -21.93
N PHE A 69 -17.89 -2.04 -21.05
CA PHE A 69 -17.48 -3.27 -20.37
C PHE A 69 -17.51 -4.47 -21.30
N LYS A 70 -16.41 -5.25 -21.30
CA LYS A 70 -16.29 -6.51 -22.04
C LYS A 70 -16.22 -7.72 -21.10
N SER A 71 -15.95 -7.47 -19.82
CA SER A 71 -15.72 -8.50 -18.81
C SER A 71 -16.07 -7.99 -17.42
N MET A 72 -16.19 -8.90 -16.45
CA MET A 72 -16.39 -8.54 -15.05
C MET A 72 -15.19 -7.85 -14.41
N ASP A 73 -13.99 -8.12 -14.93
CA ASP A 73 -12.81 -7.36 -14.56
C ASP A 73 -12.91 -5.89 -14.98
N ASP A 74 -13.49 -5.57 -16.15
CA ASP A 74 -13.69 -4.18 -16.57
C ASP A 74 -14.68 -3.47 -15.63
N VAL A 75 -15.71 -4.18 -15.18
CA VAL A 75 -16.67 -3.69 -14.17
C VAL A 75 -15.94 -3.39 -12.86
N HIS A 76 -15.16 -4.34 -12.34
CA HIS A 76 -14.40 -4.14 -11.10
C HIS A 76 -13.39 -2.99 -11.19
N LEU A 77 -12.66 -2.88 -12.30
CA LEU A 77 -11.70 -1.79 -12.53
C LEU A 77 -12.40 -0.43 -12.56
N TRP A 78 -13.53 -0.34 -13.26
CA TRP A 78 -14.33 0.89 -13.31
C TRP A 78 -14.91 1.26 -11.94
N MET A 79 -15.39 0.27 -11.17
CA MET A 79 -15.88 0.50 -9.81
C MET A 79 -14.78 1.04 -8.88
N ILE A 80 -13.56 0.48 -8.98
CA ILE A 80 -12.38 0.96 -8.26
C ILE A 80 -12.08 2.41 -8.64
N GLU A 81 -12.01 2.72 -9.94
CA GLU A 81 -11.68 4.07 -10.43
C GLU A 81 -12.71 5.11 -9.99
N ASN A 82 -14.00 4.76 -10.06
CA ASN A 82 -15.09 5.61 -9.59
C ASN A 82 -14.95 5.94 -8.09
N HIS A 83 -14.54 4.96 -7.26
CA HIS A 83 -14.36 5.16 -5.82
C HIS A 83 -13.07 5.92 -5.48
N LEU A 84 -11.96 5.64 -6.17
CA LEU A 84 -10.72 6.39 -5.97
C LEU A 84 -10.88 7.90 -6.28
N GLY A 85 -11.82 8.27 -7.15
CA GLY A 85 -12.17 9.67 -7.43
C GLY A 85 -12.95 10.39 -6.31
N ARG A 86 -13.62 9.66 -5.41
CA ARG A 86 -14.47 10.25 -4.36
C ARG A 86 -13.65 10.79 -3.21
N ARG A 87 -14.04 11.93 -2.63
CA ARG A 87 -13.32 12.55 -1.49
C ARG A 87 -13.55 11.84 -0.15
N SER A 88 -14.68 11.16 0.01
CA SER A 88 -15.08 10.49 1.27
C SER A 88 -14.31 9.19 1.55
N VAL A 89 -13.63 8.63 0.55
CA VAL A 89 -12.93 7.34 0.71
C VAL A 89 -11.66 7.53 1.53
N SER A 90 -11.54 6.75 2.61
CA SER A 90 -10.40 6.79 3.54
C SER A 90 -9.10 6.30 2.87
N ASP A 91 -7.95 6.74 3.39
CA ASP A 91 -6.64 6.28 2.89
C ASP A 91 -6.48 4.76 2.94
N PHE A 92 -7.06 4.11 3.96
CA PHE A 92 -7.04 2.65 4.08
C PHE A 92 -7.80 2.02 2.92
N GLN A 93 -9.03 2.47 2.65
CA GLN A 93 -9.84 1.98 1.54
C GLN A 93 -9.18 2.28 0.19
N ARG A 94 -8.58 3.46 0.00
CA ARG A 94 -7.82 3.80 -1.21
C ARG A 94 -6.71 2.81 -1.47
N GLY A 95 -5.91 2.49 -0.45
CA GLY A 95 -4.85 1.50 -0.59
C GLY A 95 -5.38 0.10 -0.87
N VAL A 96 -6.50 -0.31 -0.24
CA VAL A 96 -7.13 -1.60 -0.50
C VAL A 96 -7.59 -1.71 -1.96
N LEU A 97 -8.27 -0.69 -2.47
CA LEU A 97 -8.74 -0.64 -3.86
C LEU A 97 -7.56 -0.64 -4.85
N ALA A 98 -6.47 0.05 -4.54
CA ALA A 98 -5.26 0.05 -5.37
C ALA A 98 -4.58 -1.33 -5.43
N LEU A 99 -4.54 -2.06 -4.31
CA LEU A 99 -4.01 -3.42 -4.28
C LEU A 99 -4.88 -4.39 -5.10
N ARG A 100 -6.20 -4.30 -4.98
CA ARG A 100 -7.13 -5.09 -5.81
C ARG A 100 -7.01 -4.76 -7.30
N LYS A 101 -6.85 -3.47 -7.64
CA LYS A 101 -6.61 -3.03 -9.03
C LYS A 101 -5.37 -3.71 -9.60
N LYS A 102 -4.29 -3.72 -8.83
CA LYS A 102 -3.04 -4.40 -9.21
C LYS A 102 -3.28 -5.88 -9.48
N GLU A 103 -3.98 -6.58 -8.60
CA GLU A 103 -4.29 -8.01 -8.75
C GLU A 103 -5.04 -8.29 -10.06
N ILE A 104 -6.11 -7.54 -10.35
CA ILE A 104 -6.89 -7.70 -11.58
C ILE A 104 -6.02 -7.47 -12.83
N LEU A 105 -5.24 -6.39 -12.84
CA LEU A 105 -4.38 -6.09 -13.99
C LEU A 105 -3.23 -7.09 -14.15
N GLN A 106 -2.72 -7.65 -13.05
CA GLN A 106 -1.71 -8.71 -13.09
C GLN A 106 -2.29 -10.01 -13.65
N SER A 107 -3.48 -10.41 -13.20
CA SER A 107 -4.18 -11.59 -13.73
C SER A 107 -4.45 -11.50 -15.24
N ARG A 108 -4.68 -10.28 -15.77
CA ARG A 108 -4.79 -10.04 -17.23
C ARG A 108 -3.47 -10.13 -17.98
N SER A 109 -2.35 -9.84 -17.32
CA SER A 109 -1.03 -9.82 -17.93
C SER A 109 -0.37 -11.18 -18.04
N VAL A 110 -0.88 -12.20 -17.32
CA VAL A 110 -0.43 -13.58 -17.43
C VAL A 110 -1.34 -14.28 -18.43
N PRO A 111 -0.89 -14.53 -19.68
CA PRO A 111 -1.73 -15.23 -20.63
C PRO A 111 -1.90 -16.70 -20.17
N PRO A 112 -3.11 -17.29 -20.28
CA PRO A 112 -3.33 -18.70 -19.95
C PRO A 112 -2.58 -19.58 -20.95
N TRP A 113 -1.36 -20.02 -20.61
CA TRP A 113 -0.65 -21.05 -21.35
C TRP A 113 -0.05 -22.04 -20.36
N GLU A 114 -0.92 -22.83 -19.74
CA GLU A 114 -0.71 -24.28 -19.75
C GLU A 114 -1.92 -24.89 -20.44
N ASP A 115 -1.63 -25.60 -21.52
CA ASP A 115 -2.44 -26.57 -22.25
C ASP A 115 -3.25 -26.13 -23.49
N ASP A 116 -3.00 -26.94 -24.51
CA ASP A 116 -3.56 -27.12 -25.85
C ASP A 116 -3.45 -26.00 -26.90
N GLY A 117 -2.48 -26.17 -27.79
CA GLY A 117 -2.29 -25.36 -28.98
C GLY A 117 -3.36 -25.65 -30.02
N SER A 118 -4.40 -24.81 -30.08
CA SER A 118 -5.14 -24.51 -31.30
C SER A 118 -6.20 -23.45 -31.03
N THR A 119 -5.85 -22.17 -31.18
CA THR A 119 -6.68 -21.03 -31.67
C THR A 119 -5.89 -19.73 -31.42
N PRO A 120 -5.69 -18.82 -32.40
CA PRO A 120 -5.10 -17.51 -32.11
C PRO A 120 -6.07 -16.71 -31.23
N PRO A 121 -5.68 -16.25 -30.03
CA PRO A 121 -6.58 -15.46 -29.20
C PRO A 121 -6.86 -14.09 -29.86
N PRO A 122 -8.05 -13.51 -29.63
CA PRO A 122 -8.31 -12.12 -30.01
C PRO A 122 -7.23 -11.20 -29.40
N GLU A 123 -6.84 -10.15 -30.12
CA GLU A 123 -5.79 -9.20 -29.68
C GLU A 123 -5.99 -8.83 -28.21
N PRO A 124 -5.06 -9.18 -27.32
CA PRO A 124 -5.19 -8.83 -25.92
C PRO A 124 -5.16 -7.31 -25.78
N PRO A 125 -5.95 -6.73 -24.86
CA PRO A 125 -5.87 -5.31 -24.57
C PRO A 125 -4.41 -4.94 -24.22
N PRO A 126 -3.96 -3.71 -24.54
CA PRO A 126 -2.58 -3.31 -24.27
C PRO A 126 -2.25 -3.51 -22.80
N ILE A 127 -1.34 -4.44 -22.52
CA ILE A 127 -0.88 -4.73 -21.17
C ILE A 127 -0.13 -3.48 -20.69
N PRO A 128 -0.53 -2.86 -19.56
CA PRO A 128 0.19 -1.71 -19.06
C PRO A 128 1.64 -2.11 -18.74
N PRO A 129 2.62 -1.22 -18.98
CA PRO A 129 4.03 -1.55 -18.78
C PRO A 129 4.28 -1.96 -17.33
N ALA A 130 5.25 -2.85 -17.08
CA ALA A 130 5.53 -3.38 -15.73
C ALA A 130 5.73 -2.28 -14.66
N ALA A 131 6.20 -1.10 -15.05
CA ALA A 131 6.33 0.08 -14.19
C ALA A 131 4.99 0.57 -13.60
N ALA A 132 3.87 0.34 -14.29
CA ALA A 132 2.52 0.67 -13.84
C ALA A 132 2.10 -0.17 -12.61
N PHE A 133 2.71 -1.35 -12.41
CA PHE A 133 2.50 -2.20 -11.25
C PHE A 133 3.43 -1.89 -10.07
N SER A 134 4.31 -0.90 -10.22
CA SER A 134 5.18 -0.50 -9.13
C SER A 134 4.37 0.01 -7.94
N ARG A 135 4.84 -0.27 -6.72
CA ARG A 135 4.23 0.23 -5.49
C ARG A 135 4.07 1.76 -5.51
N GLN A 136 5.02 2.46 -6.12
CA GLN A 136 4.97 3.92 -6.25
C GLN A 136 3.86 4.40 -7.19
N ALA A 137 3.67 3.74 -8.34
CA ALA A 137 2.60 4.09 -9.28
C ALA A 137 1.22 3.90 -8.65
N LEU A 138 1.00 2.74 -8.01
CA LEU A 138 -0.25 2.42 -7.31
C LEU A 138 -0.55 3.39 -6.17
N ALA A 139 0.47 3.73 -5.36
CA ALA A 139 0.31 4.68 -4.28
C ALA A 139 -0.07 6.09 -4.78
N ARG A 140 0.56 6.53 -5.88
CA ARG A 140 0.26 7.82 -6.51
C ARG A 140 -1.18 7.89 -7.04
N GLU A 141 -1.63 6.84 -7.73
CA GLU A 141 -3.02 6.74 -8.20
C GLU A 141 -4.03 6.77 -7.05
N ALA A 142 -3.71 6.03 -5.98
CA ALA A 142 -4.48 6.01 -4.75
C ALA A 142 -4.36 7.30 -3.91
N ARG A 143 -3.53 8.27 -4.33
CA ARG A 143 -3.24 9.52 -3.61
C ARG A 143 -2.70 9.32 -2.19
N ILE A 144 -1.94 8.25 -1.95
CA ILE A 144 -1.30 7.94 -0.68
C ILE A 144 0.22 7.77 -0.86
N SER A 145 0.97 7.71 0.25
CA SER A 145 2.41 7.46 0.20
C SER A 145 2.72 5.98 -0.10
N SER A 146 3.86 5.70 -0.73
CA SER A 146 4.34 4.32 -0.98
C SER A 146 4.51 3.53 0.33
N ASN A 147 4.91 4.21 1.41
CA ASN A 147 5.02 3.61 2.74
C ASN A 147 3.63 3.24 3.30
N THR A 148 2.65 4.14 3.20
CA THR A 148 1.26 3.88 3.60
C THR A 148 0.70 2.67 2.85
N LEU A 149 0.91 2.59 1.53
CA LEU A 149 0.48 1.44 0.74
C LEU A 149 1.12 0.13 1.23
N GLY A 150 2.42 0.14 1.53
CA GLY A 150 3.11 -1.04 2.09
C GLY A 150 2.60 -1.44 3.49
N GLN A 151 2.18 -0.48 4.30
CA GLN A 151 1.53 -0.75 5.59
C GLN A 151 0.15 -1.37 5.43
N ILE A 152 -0.66 -0.86 4.49
CA ILE A 152 -1.98 -1.40 4.17
C ILE A 152 -1.85 -2.83 3.65
N GLU A 153 -0.89 -3.08 2.76
CA GLU A 153 -0.58 -4.43 2.26
C GLU A 153 -0.26 -5.40 3.41
N ARG A 154 0.54 -4.96 4.40
CA ARG A 154 0.85 -5.76 5.60
C ARG A 154 -0.39 -6.02 6.45
N ILE A 155 -1.23 -5.01 6.66
CA ILE A 155 -2.47 -5.15 7.43
C ILE A 155 -3.36 -6.19 6.75
N GLN A 156 -3.58 -6.12 5.44
CA GLN A 156 -4.41 -7.10 4.74
C GLN A 156 -3.90 -8.54 4.87
N LYS A 157 -2.58 -8.74 4.84
CA LYS A 157 -1.98 -10.08 4.87
C LYS A 157 -1.92 -10.70 6.27
N ALA A 158 -1.73 -9.90 7.31
CA ALA A 158 -1.39 -10.40 8.64
C ALA A 158 -2.38 -10.00 9.76
N ALA A 159 -3.28 -9.04 9.51
CA ALA A 159 -4.21 -8.58 10.52
C ALA A 159 -5.38 -9.55 10.73
N ALA A 160 -5.77 -9.74 11.98
CA ALA A 160 -7.02 -10.41 12.33
C ALA A 160 -8.23 -9.62 11.77
N PRO A 161 -9.34 -10.28 11.40
CA PRO A 161 -10.52 -9.63 10.83
C PRO A 161 -11.04 -8.45 11.68
N GLU A 162 -10.99 -8.59 13.00
CA GLU A 162 -11.41 -7.58 13.97
C GLU A 162 -10.51 -6.33 13.91
N LEU A 163 -9.20 -6.51 13.69
CA LEU A 163 -8.27 -5.40 13.53
C LEU A 163 -8.50 -4.68 12.21
N VAL A 164 -8.78 -5.41 11.12
CA VAL A 164 -9.14 -4.81 9.83
C VAL A 164 -10.41 -3.96 9.96
N ARG A 165 -11.43 -4.47 10.64
CA ARG A 165 -12.65 -3.71 10.94
C ARG A 165 -12.35 -2.44 11.74
N ALA A 166 -11.56 -2.55 12.81
CA ALA A 166 -11.16 -1.39 13.62
C ALA A 166 -10.43 -0.31 12.82
N VAL A 167 -9.65 -0.68 11.80
CA VAL A 167 -9.02 0.29 10.89
C VAL A 167 -10.04 0.94 9.96
N LYS A 168 -10.96 0.16 9.38
CA LYS A 168 -12.02 0.66 8.50
C LYS A 168 -12.93 1.65 9.22
N ASP A 169 -13.27 1.36 10.47
CA ASP A 169 -14.11 2.21 11.33
C ASP A 169 -13.34 3.42 11.89
N GLY A 170 -12.06 3.57 11.56
CA GLY A 170 -11.21 4.67 12.04
C GLY A 170 -10.89 4.61 13.55
N ALA A 171 -11.11 3.47 14.21
CA ALA A 171 -10.81 3.31 15.64
C ALA A 171 -9.30 3.30 15.94
N ILE A 172 -8.47 2.95 14.95
CA ILE A 172 -7.01 2.95 15.03
C ILE A 172 -6.39 3.44 13.71
N SER A 173 -5.30 4.21 13.79
CA SER A 173 -4.60 4.70 12.60
C SER A 173 -3.87 3.58 11.85
N ILE A 174 -3.68 3.74 10.54
CA ILE A 174 -2.95 2.78 9.68
C ILE A 174 -1.57 2.46 10.25
N ASN A 175 -0.82 3.47 10.69
CA ASN A 175 0.51 3.30 11.30
C ASN A 175 0.48 2.46 12.59
N ALA A 176 -0.56 2.61 13.41
CA ALA A 176 -0.69 1.85 14.66
C ALA A 176 -1.15 0.43 14.38
N ALA A 177 -2.15 0.26 13.50
CA ALA A 177 -2.62 -1.05 13.09
C ALA A 177 -1.54 -1.87 12.38
N ALA A 178 -0.70 -1.25 11.55
CA ALA A 178 0.43 -1.92 10.91
C ALA A 178 1.49 -2.41 11.91
N ALA A 179 1.60 -1.78 13.08
CA ALA A 179 2.45 -2.26 14.17
C ALA A 179 1.78 -3.44 14.90
N VAL A 180 0.49 -3.30 15.26
CA VAL A 180 -0.29 -4.36 15.93
C VAL A 180 -0.38 -5.62 15.05
N ALA A 181 -0.49 -5.47 13.73
CA ALA A 181 -0.50 -6.57 12.75
C ALA A 181 0.80 -7.41 12.74
N THR A 182 1.86 -6.99 13.45
CA THR A 182 3.07 -7.81 13.63
C THR A 182 3.02 -8.74 14.85
N LEU A 183 1.98 -8.61 15.70
CA LEU A 183 1.73 -9.50 16.83
C LEU A 183 0.96 -10.76 16.38
N PRO A 184 0.98 -11.85 17.16
CA PRO A 184 0.13 -13.02 16.92
C PRO A 184 -1.36 -12.65 16.89
N GLN A 185 -2.16 -13.37 16.08
CA GLN A 185 -3.58 -13.04 15.87
C GLN A 185 -4.39 -12.94 17.18
N GLU A 186 -4.15 -13.83 18.15
CA GLU A 186 -4.81 -13.79 19.45
C GLU A 186 -4.56 -12.48 20.20
N ARG A 187 -3.33 -11.96 20.15
CA ARG A 187 -2.97 -10.67 20.77
C ARG A 187 -3.62 -9.50 20.04
N GLN A 188 -3.76 -9.60 18.72
CA GLN A 188 -4.48 -8.58 17.93
C GLN A 188 -5.97 -8.55 18.32
N ALA A 189 -6.61 -9.71 18.39
CA ALA A 189 -8.02 -9.83 18.78
C ALA A 189 -8.25 -9.34 20.23
N ALA A 190 -7.38 -9.70 21.16
CA ALA A 190 -7.43 -9.22 22.55
C ALA A 190 -7.28 -7.68 22.63
N ALA A 191 -6.37 -7.10 21.84
CA ALA A 191 -6.20 -5.65 21.79
C ALA A 191 -7.46 -4.95 21.23
N VAL A 192 -8.09 -5.51 20.20
CA VAL A 192 -9.35 -4.99 19.64
C VAL A 192 -10.49 -5.11 20.66
N ALA A 193 -10.60 -6.24 21.37
CA ALA A 193 -11.62 -6.47 22.38
C ALA A 193 -11.52 -5.51 23.57
N GLY A 194 -10.29 -5.11 23.95
CA GLY A 194 -10.06 -4.07 24.95
C GLY A 194 -10.49 -2.66 24.48
N GLY A 195 -10.61 -2.45 23.17
CA GLY A 195 -11.05 -1.19 22.58
C GLY A 195 -9.88 -0.23 22.26
N ARG A 196 -10.21 1.06 22.10
CA ARG A 196 -9.26 2.06 21.55
C ARG A 196 -7.99 2.22 22.39
N LYS A 197 -8.07 2.15 23.72
CA LYS A 197 -6.92 2.39 24.61
C LYS A 197 -5.93 1.23 24.53
N GLU A 198 -6.42 0.01 24.58
CA GLU A 198 -5.65 -1.23 24.51
C GLU A 198 -5.01 -1.39 23.13
N LEU A 199 -5.71 -1.04 22.05
CA LEU A 199 -5.15 -0.95 20.71
C LEU A 199 -3.97 0.04 20.63
N GLN A 200 -4.10 1.22 21.23
CA GLN A 200 -3.03 2.22 21.27
C GLN A 200 -1.84 1.74 22.11
N GLN A 201 -2.11 1.09 23.23
CA GLN A 201 -1.08 0.53 24.10
C GLN A 201 -0.30 -0.58 23.40
N ALA A 202 -0.98 -1.55 22.79
CA ALA A 202 -0.35 -2.62 22.03
C ALA A 202 0.52 -2.08 20.89
N ALA A 203 0.02 -1.06 20.16
CA ALA A 203 0.80 -0.40 19.12
C ALA A 203 2.05 0.31 19.69
N ARG A 204 1.95 0.93 20.87
CA ARG A 204 3.07 1.59 21.55
C ARG A 204 4.12 0.59 22.01
N GLU A 205 3.70 -0.52 22.61
CA GLU A 205 4.59 -1.60 23.07
C GLU A 205 5.40 -2.18 21.90
N VAL A 206 4.75 -2.48 20.77
CA VAL A 206 5.45 -2.95 19.56
C VAL A 206 6.49 -1.94 19.07
N ARG A 207 6.17 -0.64 19.12
CA ARG A 207 7.10 0.40 18.69
C ARG A 207 8.27 0.57 19.63
N GLN A 208 8.05 0.45 20.94
CA GLN A 208 9.12 0.49 21.95
C GLN A 208 10.04 -0.72 21.82
N ALA A 209 9.49 -1.91 21.61
CA ALA A 209 10.27 -3.13 21.40
C ALA A 209 11.14 -3.08 20.12
N LYS A 210 10.72 -2.29 19.13
CA LYS A 210 11.46 -2.06 17.87
C LYS A 210 12.24 -0.75 17.84
N ALA A 211 12.23 0.03 18.93
CA ALA A 211 12.95 1.29 18.97
C ALA A 211 14.45 0.98 18.91
N PRO A 212 15.22 1.65 18.03
CA PRO A 212 16.67 1.54 18.08
C PRO A 212 17.16 2.02 19.46
N PRO A 213 18.30 1.50 19.94
CA PRO A 213 18.89 2.00 21.18
C PRO A 213 19.02 3.52 21.09
N PRO A 214 18.80 4.26 22.20
CA PRO A 214 19.01 5.69 22.22
C PRO A 214 20.37 5.98 21.60
N LYS A 215 20.41 6.89 20.61
CA LYS A 215 21.70 7.40 20.14
C LYS A 215 22.42 7.90 21.39
N GLU A 216 23.60 7.33 21.68
CA GLU A 216 24.47 7.85 22.74
C GLU A 216 24.51 9.36 22.55
N ALA A 217 24.13 10.10 23.59
CA ALA A 217 24.26 11.54 23.58
C ALA A 217 25.71 11.81 23.21
N VAL A 218 25.93 12.51 22.09
CA VAL A 218 27.27 12.99 21.75
C VAL A 218 27.72 13.72 23.00
N PRO A 219 28.84 13.31 23.65
CA PRO A 219 29.27 13.99 24.85
C PRO A 219 29.32 15.48 24.56
N ASP A 220 28.76 16.31 25.46
CA ASP A 220 28.93 17.75 25.41
C ASP A 220 30.42 18.02 25.58
N ILE A 221 31.16 17.99 24.48
CA ILE A 221 32.54 18.45 24.44
C ILE A 221 32.41 19.96 24.64
N PRO A 222 32.92 20.52 25.76
CA PRO A 222 32.89 21.95 25.95
C PRO A 222 33.54 22.61 24.73
N ILE A 223 32.82 23.52 24.08
CA ILE A 223 33.42 24.34 23.03
C ILE A 223 34.37 25.29 23.77
N GLU A 224 35.62 24.87 23.93
CA GLU A 224 36.68 25.78 24.34
C GLU A 224 36.72 26.93 23.32
N ASN A 225 36.67 28.17 23.79
CA ASN A 225 36.83 29.33 22.93
C ASN A 225 38.25 29.31 22.35
N ILE A 226 38.40 28.78 21.14
CA ILE A 226 39.65 28.80 20.39
C ILE A 226 39.94 30.27 20.05
N ALA A 227 41.00 30.83 20.65
CA ALA A 227 41.36 32.25 20.49
C ALA A 227 41.63 32.64 19.01
N ASP A 228 42.08 31.69 18.19
CA ASP A 228 42.28 31.85 16.74
C ASP A 228 41.61 30.71 15.98
N LEU A 229 40.29 30.84 15.82
CA LEU A 229 39.47 29.89 15.09
C LEU A 229 39.91 29.70 13.62
N PRO A 230 40.28 30.74 12.85
CA PRO A 230 40.81 30.58 11.50
C PRO A 230 42.07 29.70 11.42
N ALA A 231 43.04 29.87 12.32
CA ALA A 231 44.26 29.06 12.32
C ALA A 231 43.98 27.60 12.66
N GLU A 232 43.10 27.33 13.63
CA GLU A 232 42.74 25.95 13.99
C GLU A 232 41.93 25.27 12.88
N VAL A 233 41.04 26.00 12.19
CA VAL A 233 40.35 25.47 11.00
C VAL A 233 41.33 25.12 9.89
N ALA A 234 42.37 25.93 9.66
CA ALA A 234 43.41 25.63 8.68
C ALA A 234 44.18 24.36 9.04
N ARG A 235 44.59 24.23 10.31
CA ARG A 235 45.27 23.03 10.84
C ARG A 235 44.41 21.78 10.72
N LEU A 236 43.14 21.84 11.10
CA LEU A 236 42.21 20.71 11.01
C LEU A 236 41.98 20.28 9.56
N ARG A 237 41.92 21.22 8.61
CA ARG A 237 41.82 20.91 7.18
C ARG A 237 43.07 20.20 6.67
N GLU A 238 44.26 20.62 7.09
CA GLU A 238 45.51 19.94 6.73
C GLU A 238 45.56 18.52 7.32
N LEU A 239 45.14 18.37 8.57
CA LEU A 239 45.05 17.06 9.23
C LEU A 239 44.05 16.14 8.51
N LEU A 240 42.88 16.66 8.15
CA LEU A 240 41.87 15.91 7.38
C LEU A 240 42.40 15.49 6.01
N ALA A 241 43.13 16.36 5.32
CA ALA A 241 43.77 16.01 4.04
C ALA A 241 44.76 14.85 4.23
N ARG A 242 45.64 14.95 5.23
CA ARG A 242 46.62 13.89 5.54
C ARG A 242 45.98 12.56 5.88
N LEU A 243 44.96 12.56 6.75
CA LEU A 243 44.25 11.33 7.14
C LEU A 243 43.46 10.73 5.97
N THR A 244 42.94 11.58 5.08
CA THR A 244 42.26 11.14 3.86
C THR A 244 43.25 10.44 2.91
N ASP A 245 44.43 11.02 2.71
CA ASP A 245 45.48 10.43 1.90
C ASP A 245 45.97 9.10 2.47
N GLU A 246 46.19 9.03 3.79
CA GLU A 246 46.61 7.81 4.49
C GLU A 246 45.56 6.71 4.35
N ARG A 247 44.27 7.03 4.56
CA ARG A 247 43.16 6.11 4.33
C ARG A 247 43.18 5.56 2.90
N ASP A 248 43.41 6.40 1.90
CA ASP A 248 43.40 5.99 0.51
C ASP A 248 44.61 5.14 0.13
N GLN A 249 45.78 5.42 0.73
CA GLN A 249 46.95 4.55 0.63
C GLN A 249 46.69 3.18 1.29
N LEU A 250 46.09 3.15 2.48
CA LEU A 250 45.75 1.91 3.17
C LEU A 250 44.73 1.08 2.36
N LYS A 251 43.70 1.72 1.79
CA LYS A 251 42.75 1.05 0.89
C LYS A 251 43.44 0.41 -0.32
N LYS A 252 44.38 1.13 -0.95
CA LYS A 252 45.18 0.57 -2.05
C LYS A 252 46.02 -0.63 -1.60
N LYS A 253 46.69 -0.54 -0.44
CA LYS A 253 47.45 -1.67 0.12
C LYS A 253 46.57 -2.89 0.40
N VAL A 254 45.40 -2.69 1.01
CA VAL A 254 44.43 -3.76 1.27
C VAL A 254 43.97 -4.40 -0.04
N MET A 255 43.67 -3.60 -1.07
CA MET A 255 43.29 -4.10 -2.39
C MET A 255 44.41 -4.95 -3.01
N HIS A 256 45.66 -4.47 -3.01
CA HIS A 256 46.80 -5.23 -3.53
C HIS A 256 47.03 -6.54 -2.77
N LEU A 257 46.97 -6.51 -1.44
CA LEU A 257 47.11 -7.72 -0.62
C LEU A 257 45.96 -8.71 -0.87
N THR A 258 44.74 -8.21 -1.09
CA THR A 258 43.57 -9.06 -1.41
C THR A 258 43.75 -9.76 -2.75
N VAL A 259 44.25 -9.06 -3.77
CA VAL A 259 44.56 -9.64 -5.09
C VAL A 259 45.68 -10.67 -4.99
N ALA A 260 46.80 -10.34 -4.32
CA ALA A 260 47.92 -11.27 -4.13
C ALA A 260 47.51 -12.54 -3.36
N LEU A 261 46.64 -12.41 -2.35
CA LEU A 261 46.07 -13.55 -1.63
C LEU A 261 45.18 -14.42 -2.51
N ALA A 262 44.39 -13.82 -3.41
CA ALA A 262 43.56 -14.56 -4.35
C ALA A 262 44.42 -15.32 -5.38
N GLU A 263 45.47 -14.69 -5.91
CA GLU A 263 46.42 -15.32 -6.83
C GLU A 263 47.19 -16.46 -6.17
N ALA A 264 47.69 -16.28 -4.94
CA ALA A 264 48.37 -17.32 -4.19
C ALA A 264 47.45 -18.52 -3.87
N ARG A 265 46.18 -18.26 -3.54
CA ARG A 265 45.16 -19.32 -3.36
C ARG A 265 44.91 -20.09 -4.65
N ASN A 266 44.78 -19.40 -5.78
CA ASN A 266 44.58 -20.04 -7.09
C ASN A 266 45.79 -20.85 -7.53
N ALA A 267 47.02 -20.37 -7.27
CA ALA A 267 48.25 -21.11 -7.54
C ALA A 267 48.38 -22.37 -6.67
N SER A 268 47.96 -22.32 -5.40
CA SER A 268 47.95 -23.49 -4.51
C SER A 268 46.89 -24.53 -4.87
N ALA A 269 45.83 -24.14 -5.56
CA ALA A 269 44.77 -25.05 -6.02
C ALA A 269 45.08 -25.74 -7.37
N GLY A 270 46.02 -25.19 -8.16
CA GLY A 270 46.42 -25.73 -9.47
C GLY A 270 47.64 -26.66 -9.45
N GLY A 271 48.30 -26.87 -8.30
CA GLY A 271 49.51 -27.68 -8.17
C GLY A 271 49.29 -29.09 -7.60
N GLY A 272 48.06 -29.61 -7.67
CA GLY A 272 47.68 -30.91 -7.09
C GLY A 272 47.36 -32.03 -8.08
N ASP A 273 47.67 -31.84 -9.37
CA ASP A 273 47.44 -32.84 -10.42
C ASP A 273 48.73 -32.95 -11.27
N ASP A 274 49.75 -33.59 -10.70
CA ASP A 274 50.83 -34.30 -11.40
C ASP A 274 51.51 -35.29 -10.42
#